data_AF-A0A1E4RD67-F1
#
_entry.id   AF-A0A1E4RD67-F1
#
_cell.length_a   1.000
_cell.length_b   1.000
_cell.length_c   1.000
_cell.angle_alpha   90.00
_cell.angle_beta   90.00
_cell.angle_gamma   90.00
#
_symmetry.space_group_name_H-M   'P 1'
#
loop_
_entity.id
_entity.type
_entity.pdbx_description
1 polymer ?
#
loop_
_entity_poly.entity_id
_entity_poly.type
_entity_poly.pdbx_seq_one_letter_code
_entity_poly.pdbx_strand_id
1 'polypeptide(L)'
;MTGESCVVYENEVGACPQFLEKIVKETPFLDKLSVISQSPVELADSKTWSKFGFRDLLQLIESIPVQEHVSLRASPSIEQFAPYNQLVFSSIDDSIKIQLNESSYKNAGYFNKSNRLKVKQRTPSKNSPHLFPTYHIVCCRSELTPDCKQLISTVFQNVNLKVVTLDSDFESALHADFSLEPSSTEISLLNGAIDLLSLVDPIANEDLHDYYEFITLVHLQSIQFTENLNSAISSYEAPATGSGAMTRPHHILQSRNLSSSVVSRVFDQSWLSISLNFENAHILILNTDSKIISWKVSIK
;
A
#
# COMPACT_ATOMS: atom_id res chain seq x y z
N MET A 1 -25.16 6.39 -0.04
CA MET A 1 -23.99 6.35 -0.93
C MET A 1 -23.06 7.48 -0.50
N THR A 2 -22.15 7.27 0.43
CA THR A 2 -21.14 8.29 0.80
C THR A 2 -19.99 7.60 1.54
N GLY A 3 -18.76 7.79 1.08
CA GLY A 3 -17.58 7.33 1.81
C GLY A 3 -16.26 7.67 1.13
N GLU A 4 -16.18 7.42 -0.17
CA GLU A 4 -14.97 7.64 -0.97
C GLU A 4 -14.80 9.12 -1.31
N SER A 5 -13.72 9.72 -0.82
CA SER A 5 -13.24 10.99 -1.33
C SER A 5 -12.20 10.70 -2.40
N CYS A 6 -12.58 10.89 -3.66
CA CYS A 6 -11.63 10.92 -4.77
C CYS A 6 -11.03 12.32 -4.85
N VAL A 7 -9.70 12.42 -4.74
CA VAL A 7 -8.97 13.68 -4.97
C VAL A 7 -8.14 13.51 -6.22
N VAL A 8 -8.32 14.42 -7.17
CA VAL A 8 -7.53 14.49 -8.40
C VAL A 8 -6.42 15.51 -8.21
N TYR A 9 -5.19 15.10 -8.48
CA TYR A 9 -4.02 15.98 -8.50
C TYR A 9 -3.45 16.01 -9.91
N GLU A 10 -3.29 17.22 -10.45
CA GLU A 10 -2.53 17.47 -11.66
C GLU A 10 -1.16 18.00 -11.28
N ASN A 11 -0.11 17.29 -11.68
CA ASN A 11 1.26 17.66 -11.39
C ASN A 11 2.04 17.85 -12.69
N GLU A 12 2.92 18.85 -12.71
CA GLU A 12 3.99 18.89 -13.70
C GLU A 12 4.85 17.62 -13.56
N VAL A 13 5.41 17.14 -14.67
CA VAL A 13 6.13 15.86 -14.75
C VAL A 13 7.25 15.73 -13.68
N GLY A 14 7.82 16.85 -13.22
CA GLY A 14 8.84 16.89 -12.16
C GLY A 14 8.33 16.91 -10.70
N ALA A 15 7.05 17.18 -10.43
CA ALA A 15 6.50 17.32 -9.07
C ALA A 15 5.92 16.02 -8.49
N CYS A 16 5.66 15.03 -9.34
CA CYS A 16 5.09 13.73 -8.96
C CYS A 16 5.93 12.92 -7.93
N PRO A 17 7.28 12.91 -7.98
CA PRO A 17 8.09 12.14 -7.02
C PRO A 17 7.86 12.55 -5.55
N GLN A 18 7.64 13.83 -5.26
CA GLN A 18 7.44 14.32 -3.89
C GLN A 18 6.09 13.91 -3.28
N PHE A 19 5.04 13.91 -4.10
CA PHE A 19 3.71 13.43 -3.70
C PHE A 19 3.74 11.94 -3.36
N LEU A 20 4.45 11.16 -4.17
CA LEU A 20 4.56 9.71 -4.00
C LEU A 20 5.49 9.32 -2.87
N GLU A 21 6.59 10.02 -2.67
CA GLU A 21 7.43 9.84 -1.48
C GLU A 21 6.60 9.98 -0.20
N LYS A 22 5.69 10.96 -0.16
CA LYS A 22 4.80 11.14 0.98
C LYS A 22 3.88 9.93 1.17
N ILE A 23 3.29 9.42 0.10
CA ILE A 23 2.43 8.23 0.15
C ILE A 23 3.23 6.99 0.59
N VAL A 24 4.39 6.75 -0.02
CA VAL A 24 5.29 5.62 0.28
C VAL A 24 5.71 5.63 1.75
N LYS A 25 5.99 6.82 2.31
CA LYS A 25 6.28 7.00 3.75
C LYS A 25 5.06 6.76 4.64
N GLU A 26 3.87 7.15 4.20
CA GLU A 26 2.63 6.99 4.99
C GLU A 26 2.11 5.53 4.98
N THR A 27 2.34 4.78 3.90
CA THR A 27 1.84 3.42 3.69
C THR A 27 2.95 2.49 3.21
N PRO A 28 3.71 1.86 4.13
CA PRO A 28 4.88 1.04 3.76
C PRO A 28 4.55 -0.29 3.06
N PHE A 29 3.30 -0.75 3.17
CA PHE A 29 2.83 -2.01 2.61
C PHE A 29 1.95 -1.74 1.40
N LEU A 30 2.40 -2.21 0.23
CA LEU A 30 1.64 -2.15 -1.00
C LEU A 30 0.98 -3.51 -1.25
N ASP A 31 -0.34 -3.57 -1.23
CA ASP A 31 -1.08 -4.83 -1.36
C ASP A 31 -1.08 -5.30 -2.82
N LYS A 32 -1.29 -4.36 -3.75
CA LYS A 32 -1.21 -4.61 -5.20
C LYS A 32 -0.54 -3.45 -5.92
N LEU A 33 0.40 -3.78 -6.80
CA LEU A 33 0.96 -2.91 -7.83
C LEU A 33 0.48 -3.42 -9.18
N SER A 34 0.05 -2.52 -10.06
CA SER A 34 -0.04 -2.83 -11.48
C SER A 34 0.54 -1.69 -12.30
N VAL A 35 1.39 -2.04 -13.26
CA VAL A 35 2.10 -1.08 -14.12
C VAL A 35 1.81 -1.43 -15.57
N ILE A 36 1.44 -0.43 -16.36
CA ILE A 36 1.33 -0.52 -17.80
C ILE A 36 2.50 0.28 -18.38
N SER A 37 3.24 -0.32 -19.31
CA SER A 37 4.51 0.21 -19.80
C SER A 37 4.76 -0.21 -21.25
N GLN A 38 5.60 0.53 -21.97
CA GLN A 38 6.03 0.17 -23.33
C GLN A 38 7.22 -0.79 -23.33
N SER A 39 7.93 -0.90 -22.20
CA SER A 39 9.05 -1.82 -22.00
C SER A 39 8.79 -2.65 -20.74
N PRO A 40 9.27 -3.89 -20.63
CA PRO A 40 9.14 -4.67 -19.41
C PRO A 40 9.67 -3.92 -18.19
N VAL A 41 8.87 -3.88 -17.12
CA VAL A 41 9.25 -3.23 -15.86
C VAL A 41 9.89 -4.26 -14.94
N GLU A 42 11.06 -3.93 -14.42
CA GLU A 42 11.76 -4.74 -13.44
C GLU A 42 11.38 -4.30 -12.03
N LEU A 43 10.87 -5.23 -11.23
CA LEU A 43 10.71 -5.02 -9.79
C LEU A 43 12.01 -5.41 -9.10
N ALA A 44 12.50 -4.55 -8.22
CA ALA A 44 13.61 -4.90 -7.34
C ALA A 44 13.25 -6.05 -6.41
N ASP A 45 14.27 -6.69 -5.84
CA ASP A 45 14.20 -7.78 -4.84
C ASP A 45 13.61 -7.32 -3.48
N SER A 46 12.47 -6.65 -3.49
CA SER A 46 11.68 -6.37 -2.30
C SER A 46 11.12 -7.71 -1.82
N LYS A 47 11.73 -8.31 -0.80
CA LYS A 47 11.19 -9.51 -0.19
C LYS A 47 10.27 -9.15 0.96
N THR A 48 9.05 -9.62 0.85
CA THR A 48 8.13 -9.68 1.97
C THR A 48 8.36 -10.98 2.72
N TRP A 49 8.38 -10.91 4.04
CA TRP A 49 8.55 -12.03 4.95
C TRP A 49 7.33 -12.12 5.86
N SER A 50 6.90 -13.33 6.20
CA SER A 50 5.71 -13.52 7.02
C SER A 50 5.86 -14.67 8.00
N LYS A 51 5.14 -14.57 9.13
CA LYS A 51 4.99 -15.65 10.10
C LYS A 51 3.68 -15.56 10.84
N PHE A 52 2.97 -16.68 10.91
CA PHE A 52 1.77 -16.81 11.73
C PHE A 52 2.17 -17.23 13.16
N GLY A 53 1.55 -16.59 14.15
CA GLY A 53 1.80 -16.89 15.56
C GLY A 53 3.20 -16.51 16.06
N PHE A 54 3.74 -15.40 15.57
CA PHE A 54 5.01 -14.85 16.04
C PHE A 54 4.86 -14.24 17.45
N ARG A 55 5.85 -14.45 18.33
CA ARG A 55 5.78 -14.08 19.76
C ARG A 55 6.77 -13.02 20.21
N ASP A 56 7.86 -12.83 19.47
CA ASP A 56 9.00 -12.00 19.89
C ASP A 56 8.99 -10.60 19.23
N LEU A 57 7.80 -9.99 19.14
CA LEU A 57 7.59 -8.74 18.39
C LEU A 57 8.45 -7.57 18.87
N LEU A 58 8.58 -7.39 20.19
CA LEU A 58 9.42 -6.33 20.75
C LEU A 58 10.90 -6.56 20.45
N GLN A 59 11.38 -7.79 20.62
CA GLN A 59 12.76 -8.14 20.34
C GLN A 59 13.09 -7.89 18.87
N LEU A 60 12.17 -8.24 17.96
CA LEU A 60 12.32 -7.95 16.54
C LEU A 60 12.41 -6.43 16.28
N ILE A 61 11.47 -5.63 16.80
CA ILE A 61 11.50 -4.16 16.64
C ILE A 61 12.80 -3.55 17.17
N GLU A 62 13.28 -4.03 18.32
CA GLU A 62 14.52 -3.55 18.94
C GLU A 62 15.78 -3.97 18.15
N SER A 63 15.73 -5.11 17.44
CA SER A 63 16.84 -5.61 16.63
C SER A 63 17.03 -4.92 15.28
N ILE A 64 16.01 -4.20 14.78
CA ILE A 64 16.05 -3.57 13.45
C ILE A 64 17.09 -2.43 13.43
N PRO A 65 18.04 -2.38 12.49
CA PRO A 65 19.00 -1.28 12.43
C PRO A 65 18.33 0.07 12.07
N VAL A 66 18.82 1.17 12.66
CA VAL A 66 18.24 2.53 12.49
C VAL A 66 18.33 3.03 11.05
N GLN A 67 19.31 2.56 10.28
CA GLN A 67 19.62 3.07 8.94
C GLN A 67 18.97 2.28 7.81
N GLU A 68 18.25 1.20 8.13
CA GLU A 68 17.69 0.31 7.12
C GLU A 68 16.26 0.68 6.74
N HIS A 69 15.81 0.22 5.57
CA HIS A 69 14.43 0.36 5.10
C HIS A 69 13.62 -0.89 5.47
N VAL A 70 13.24 -0.99 6.75
CA VAL A 70 12.44 -2.07 7.29
C VAL A 70 11.09 -1.54 7.75
N SER A 71 10.02 -2.20 7.32
CA SER A 71 8.68 -1.96 7.81
C SER A 71 8.05 -3.27 8.24
N LEU A 72 7.38 -3.27 9.38
CA LEU A 72 6.65 -4.44 9.86
C LEU A 72 5.22 -4.10 10.23
N ARG A 73 4.36 -5.09 10.05
CA ARG A 73 2.95 -5.06 10.40
C ARG A 73 2.66 -6.32 11.20
N ALA A 74 2.06 -6.13 12.36
CA ALA A 74 1.65 -7.20 13.25
C ALA A 74 0.18 -7.06 13.60
N SER A 75 -0.58 -8.14 13.42
CA SER A 75 -1.98 -8.23 13.81
C SER A 75 -2.16 -9.43 14.75
N PRO A 76 -2.92 -9.35 15.85
CA PRO A 76 -3.13 -10.49 16.73
C PRO A 76 -3.69 -11.70 15.97
N SER A 77 -3.14 -12.89 16.21
CA SER A 77 -3.58 -14.11 15.50
C SER A 77 -4.99 -14.58 15.88
N ILE A 78 -5.55 -14.06 16.98
CA ILE A 78 -6.88 -14.43 17.46
C ILE A 78 -7.92 -13.53 16.79
N GLU A 79 -8.79 -14.13 15.95
CA GLU A 79 -9.79 -13.43 15.11
C GLU A 79 -10.70 -12.47 15.89
N GLN A 80 -11.03 -12.77 17.15
CA GLN A 80 -11.86 -11.89 18.00
C GLN A 80 -11.23 -10.51 18.26
N PHE A 81 -9.91 -10.38 18.10
CA PHE A 81 -9.16 -9.13 18.24
C PHE A 81 -8.68 -8.57 16.88
N ALA A 82 -8.73 -9.38 15.82
CA ALA A 82 -8.01 -9.18 14.58
C ALA A 82 -8.49 -8.05 13.65
N PRO A 83 -9.78 -7.71 13.51
CA PRO A 83 -10.16 -6.77 12.43
C PRO A 83 -9.74 -5.32 12.68
N TYR A 84 -9.24 -4.99 13.88
CA TYR A 84 -8.98 -3.59 14.26
C TYR A 84 -7.71 -3.37 15.10
N ASN A 85 -7.10 -4.42 15.67
CA ASN A 85 -5.84 -4.29 16.38
C ASN A 85 -4.69 -4.50 15.42
N GLN A 86 -3.83 -3.49 15.31
CA GLN A 86 -2.69 -3.52 14.40
C GLN A 86 -1.54 -2.75 15.01
N LEU A 87 -0.33 -3.27 14.83
CA LEU A 87 0.90 -2.54 15.08
C LEU A 87 1.63 -2.41 13.76
N VAL A 88 2.01 -1.19 13.41
CA VAL A 88 2.88 -0.89 12.27
C VAL A 88 4.13 -0.22 12.80
N PHE A 89 5.30 -0.75 12.43
CA PHE A 89 6.57 -0.08 12.66
C PHE A 89 7.26 0.21 11.32
N SER A 90 7.92 1.36 11.26
CA SER A 90 8.72 1.82 10.13
C SER A 90 10.04 2.37 10.66
N SER A 91 11.16 1.82 10.19
CA SER A 91 12.49 2.33 10.54
C SER A 91 12.80 3.67 9.87
N ILE A 92 12.14 4.00 8.76
CA ILE A 92 12.35 5.25 7.99
C ILE A 92 12.10 6.49 8.87
N ASP A 93 11.06 6.44 9.69
CA ASP A 93 10.67 7.51 10.61
C ASP A 93 10.77 7.08 12.09
N ASP A 94 11.41 5.93 12.34
CA ASP A 94 11.50 5.23 13.63
C ASP A 94 10.16 5.16 14.39
N SER A 95 9.04 5.13 13.66
CA SER A 95 7.71 5.27 14.22
C SER A 95 7.05 3.92 14.48
N ILE A 96 6.34 3.84 15.60
CA ILE A 96 5.47 2.74 16.00
C ILE A 96 4.06 3.30 16.11
N LYS A 97 3.16 2.77 15.27
CA LYS A 97 1.75 3.12 15.21
C LYS A 97 0.93 1.93 15.68
N ILE A 98 0.23 2.09 16.80
CA ILE A 98 -0.61 1.04 17.39
C ILE A 98 -2.07 1.48 17.27
N GLN A 99 -2.86 0.67 16.60
CA GLN A 99 -4.31 0.76 16.57
C GLN A 99 -4.90 -0.31 17.47
N LEU A 100 -5.85 0.08 18.32
CA LEU A 100 -6.57 -0.82 19.21
C LEU A 100 -8.08 -0.63 19.03
N ASN A 101 -8.83 -1.72 19.11
CA ASN A 101 -10.27 -1.68 19.36
C ASN A 101 -10.54 -1.33 20.84
N GLU A 102 -11.81 -1.03 21.11
CA GLU A 102 -12.25 -0.63 22.44
C GLU A 102 -12.01 -1.70 23.51
N SER A 103 -12.26 -2.98 23.20
CA SER A 103 -12.07 -4.08 24.14
C SER A 103 -10.61 -4.24 24.53
N SER A 104 -9.70 -4.22 23.56
CA SER A 104 -8.27 -4.34 23.80
C SER A 104 -7.72 -3.11 24.50
N TYR A 105 -8.19 -1.90 24.15
CA TYR A 105 -7.82 -0.69 24.89
C TYR A 105 -8.28 -0.74 26.36
N LYS A 106 -9.53 -1.16 26.62
CA LYS A 106 -10.08 -1.27 27.97
C LYS A 106 -9.45 -2.40 28.78
N ASN A 107 -9.21 -3.57 28.17
CA ASN A 107 -8.57 -4.71 28.83
C ASN A 107 -7.09 -4.48 29.07
N ALA A 108 -6.45 -3.70 28.19
CA ALA A 108 -5.10 -3.19 28.41
C ALA A 108 -5.04 -2.31 29.67
N GLY A 109 -6.15 -1.65 30.06
CA GLY A 109 -6.65 -1.43 31.44
C GLY A 109 -5.81 -0.68 32.47
N TYR A 110 -4.49 -0.58 32.28
CA TYR A 110 -3.52 -0.06 33.23
C TYR A 110 -2.89 1.25 32.76
N PHE A 111 -3.06 1.60 31.48
CA PHE A 111 -2.31 2.68 30.83
C PHE A 111 -2.93 4.08 30.96
N ASN A 112 -4.22 4.18 31.31
CA ASN A 112 -4.91 5.46 31.43
C ASN A 112 -4.71 6.15 32.80
N LYS A 113 -4.12 5.44 33.78
CA LYS A 113 -3.85 6.01 35.12
C LYS A 113 -2.58 6.86 35.17
N SER A 114 -1.64 6.65 34.24
CA SER A 114 -0.33 7.32 34.25
C SER A 114 -0.27 8.57 33.38
N ASN A 115 -1.24 8.83 32.48
CA ASN A 115 -1.19 9.90 31.47
C ASN A 115 0.08 9.88 30.58
N ARG A 116 0.80 8.75 30.54
CA ARG A 116 2.12 8.64 29.89
C ARG A 116 2.04 8.28 28.41
N LEU A 117 0.95 7.67 27.95
CA LEU A 117 0.74 7.37 26.53
C LEU A 117 -0.20 8.42 25.93
N LYS A 118 0.25 9.06 24.84
CA LYS A 118 -0.60 9.94 24.03
C LYS A 118 -1.54 9.08 23.19
N VAL A 119 -2.77 8.91 23.66
CA VAL A 119 -3.81 8.14 22.97
C VAL A 119 -4.78 9.08 22.27
N LYS A 120 -5.00 8.86 20.98
CA LYS A 120 -6.03 9.55 20.20
C LYS A 120 -7.18 8.59 19.91
N GLN A 121 -8.34 8.86 20.50
CA GLN A 121 -9.57 8.15 20.14
C GLN A 121 -10.09 8.66 18.79
N ARG A 122 -10.42 7.74 17.88
CA ARG A 122 -11.13 8.03 16.64
C ARG A 122 -12.51 7.42 16.72
N THR A 123 -13.51 8.28 16.89
CA THR A 123 -14.92 7.91 16.77
C THR A 123 -15.32 7.90 15.30
N PRO A 124 -16.07 6.87 14.85
CA PRO A 124 -16.57 6.84 13.49
C PRO A 124 -17.58 7.97 13.23
N SER A 125 -17.70 8.35 11.97
CA SER A 125 -18.63 9.41 11.56
C SER A 125 -20.08 9.02 11.85
N LYS A 126 -20.97 10.01 12.02
CA LYS A 126 -22.42 9.78 12.18
C LYS A 126 -23.03 8.94 11.05
N ASN A 127 -22.40 8.89 9.88
CA ASN A 127 -22.87 8.16 8.70
C ASN A 127 -22.42 6.69 8.67
N SER A 128 -21.63 6.25 9.65
CA SER A 128 -21.14 4.88 9.75
C SER A 128 -21.29 4.34 11.20
N PRO A 129 -22.52 4.30 11.74
CA PRO A 129 -22.76 3.96 13.14
C PRO A 129 -22.44 2.51 13.51
N HIS A 130 -22.22 1.65 12.51
CA HIS A 130 -21.83 0.24 12.68
C HIS A 130 -20.33 0.06 12.96
N LEU A 131 -19.52 1.11 12.76
CA LEU A 131 -18.09 1.06 13.07
C LEU A 131 -17.87 1.32 14.57
N PHE A 132 -16.92 0.59 15.15
CA PHE A 132 -16.54 0.77 16.55
C PHE A 132 -15.44 1.84 16.70
N PRO A 133 -15.39 2.55 17.83
CA PRO A 133 -14.30 3.48 18.11
C PRO A 133 -12.95 2.76 18.13
N THR A 134 -11.94 3.37 17.51
CA THR A 134 -10.55 2.89 17.53
C THR A 134 -9.67 3.84 18.31
N TYR A 135 -8.62 3.30 18.93
CA TYR A 135 -7.67 4.02 19.77
C TYR A 135 -6.30 3.95 19.13
N HIS A 136 -5.71 5.11 18.86
CA HIS A 136 -4.46 5.25 18.13
C HIS A 136 -3.37 5.74 19.07
N ILE A 137 -2.24 5.04 19.08
CA ILE A 137 -1.03 5.41 19.83
C ILE A 137 0.10 5.54 18.82
N VAL A 138 0.84 6.63 18.90
CA VAL A 138 2.03 6.86 18.06
C VAL A 138 3.19 7.17 19.00
N CYS A 139 4.27 6.43 18.86
CA CYS A 139 5.53 6.64 19.59
C CYS A 139 6.70 6.33 18.66
N CYS A 140 7.91 6.74 19.06
CA CYS A 140 9.14 6.31 18.41
C CYS A 140 9.76 5.15 19.19
N ARG A 141 10.57 4.32 18.53
CA ARG A 141 11.24 3.19 19.19
C ARG A 141 12.16 3.66 20.32
N SER A 142 12.89 4.76 20.12
CA SER A 142 13.73 5.40 21.14
C SER A 142 12.94 5.87 22.37
N GLU A 143 11.63 6.06 22.24
CA GLU A 143 10.73 6.57 23.29
C GLU A 143 9.75 5.50 23.81
N LEU A 144 10.05 4.22 23.58
CA LEU A 144 9.24 3.10 24.09
C LEU A 144 9.23 3.08 25.61
N THR A 145 8.21 3.70 26.20
CA THR A 145 7.96 3.68 27.63
C THR A 145 7.67 2.26 28.11
N PRO A 146 7.90 1.93 29.39
CA PRO A 146 7.53 0.63 29.97
C PRO A 146 6.06 0.29 29.72
N ASP A 147 5.19 1.29 29.81
CA ASP A 147 3.75 1.19 29.53
C ASP A 147 3.49 0.74 28.08
N CYS A 148 4.21 1.30 27.10
CA CYS A 148 4.08 0.89 25.70
C CYS A 148 4.59 -0.53 25.46
N LYS A 149 5.74 -0.90 26.05
CA LYS A 149 6.29 -2.27 25.94
C LYS A 149 5.35 -3.30 26.54
N GLN A 150 4.75 -2.99 27.70
CA GLN A 150 3.76 -3.87 28.31
C GLN A 150 2.50 -4.01 27.44
N LEU A 151 2.01 -2.91 26.86
CA LEU A 151 0.88 -2.94 25.92
C LEU A 151 1.17 -3.87 24.73
N ILE A 152 2.34 -3.71 24.09
CA ILE A 152 2.74 -4.53 22.95
C ILE A 152 2.80 -6.00 23.38
N SER A 153 3.45 -6.30 24.50
CA SER A 153 3.57 -7.67 25.02
C SER A 153 2.22 -8.31 25.38
N THR A 154 1.23 -7.51 25.78
CA THR A 154 -0.09 -8.01 26.22
C THR A 154 -1.03 -8.22 25.02
N VAL A 155 -1.12 -7.24 24.12
CA VAL A 155 -2.08 -7.28 22.99
C VAL A 155 -1.50 -8.05 21.80
N PHE A 156 -0.18 -7.96 21.59
CA PHE A 156 0.53 -8.53 20.45
C PHE A 156 1.46 -9.69 20.89
N GLN A 157 1.04 -10.46 21.89
CA GLN A 157 1.77 -11.63 22.39
C GLN A 157 1.92 -12.73 21.32
N ASN A 158 0.93 -12.85 20.43
CA ASN A 158 0.91 -13.84 19.36
C ASN A 158 0.30 -13.19 18.11
N VAL A 159 1.12 -12.97 17.09
CA VAL A 159 0.74 -12.15 15.93
C VAL A 159 0.96 -12.85 14.60
N ASN A 160 0.14 -12.47 13.65
CA ASN A 160 0.42 -12.62 12.23
C ASN A 160 1.32 -11.45 11.84
N LEU A 161 2.59 -11.76 11.60
CA LEU A 161 3.63 -10.80 11.28
C LEU A 161 3.87 -10.77 9.77
N LYS A 162 3.97 -9.57 9.22
CA LYS A 162 4.46 -9.28 7.87
C LYS A 162 5.60 -8.27 7.99
N VAL A 163 6.77 -8.60 7.47
CA VAL A 163 7.96 -7.74 7.44
C VAL A 163 8.31 -7.49 5.98
N VAL A 164 8.71 -6.27 5.69
CA VAL A 164 9.20 -5.84 4.40
C VAL A 164 10.55 -5.20 4.64
N THR A 165 11.57 -5.69 3.92
CA THR A 165 12.93 -5.15 3.98
C THR A 165 13.49 -5.03 2.57
N LEU A 166 14.39 -4.06 2.38
CA LEU A 166 15.27 -3.97 1.21
C LEU A 166 16.72 -4.40 1.52
N ASP A 167 16.98 -4.75 2.78
CA ASP A 167 18.31 -5.06 3.27
C ASP A 167 18.55 -6.58 3.27
N SER A 168 19.50 -7.03 2.44
CA SER A 168 19.88 -8.43 2.29
C SER A 168 20.53 -9.04 3.54
N ASP A 169 21.21 -8.23 4.34
CA ASP A 169 21.85 -8.69 5.57
C ASP A 169 20.78 -8.93 6.65
N PHE A 170 19.80 -8.03 6.74
CA PHE A 170 18.66 -8.23 7.64
C PHE A 170 17.74 -9.37 7.22
N GLU A 171 17.57 -9.64 5.91
CA GLU A 171 16.86 -10.82 5.42
C GLU A 171 17.38 -12.13 6.01
N SER A 172 18.71 -12.24 6.13
CA SER A 172 19.35 -13.44 6.69
C SER A 172 18.98 -13.61 8.17
N ALA A 173 18.92 -12.51 8.93
CA ALA A 173 18.50 -12.52 10.34
C ALA A 173 17.00 -12.86 10.49
N LEU A 174 16.13 -12.36 9.59
CA LEU A 174 14.70 -12.70 9.59
C LEU A 174 14.45 -14.21 9.49
N HIS A 175 15.25 -14.90 8.66
CA HIS A 175 15.17 -16.35 8.54
C HIS A 175 15.88 -17.07 9.70
N ALA A 176 17.13 -16.71 10.01
CA ALA A 176 17.96 -17.45 10.96
C ALA A 176 17.49 -17.26 12.42
N ASP A 177 17.20 -16.03 12.83
CA ASP A 177 16.96 -15.69 14.23
C ASP A 177 15.46 -15.67 14.57
N PHE A 178 14.62 -15.30 13.60
CA PHE A 178 13.18 -15.13 13.81
C PHE A 178 12.32 -16.18 13.10
N SER A 179 12.94 -17.02 12.25
CA SER A 179 12.31 -18.06 11.44
C SER A 179 11.09 -17.57 10.65
N LEU A 180 11.18 -16.37 10.07
CA LEU A 180 10.19 -15.90 9.10
C LEU A 180 10.39 -16.62 7.76
N GLU A 181 9.29 -16.81 7.04
CA GLU A 181 9.30 -17.39 5.70
C GLU A 181 9.13 -16.28 4.66
N PRO A 182 9.86 -16.32 3.53
CA PRO A 182 9.62 -15.38 2.45
C PRO A 182 8.22 -15.59 1.89
N SER A 183 7.41 -14.53 1.86
CA SER A 183 6.11 -14.53 1.22
C SER A 183 6.29 -14.54 -0.29
N SER A 184 5.53 -15.38 -1.00
CA SER A 184 5.53 -15.39 -2.45
C SER A 184 5.04 -14.04 -2.99
N THR A 185 5.91 -13.34 -3.71
CA THR A 185 5.50 -12.23 -4.56
C THR A 185 4.90 -12.84 -5.82
N GLU A 186 3.58 -12.75 -5.98
CA GLU A 186 2.93 -13.14 -7.23
C GLU A 186 3.29 -12.08 -8.27
N ILE A 187 3.88 -12.49 -9.38
CA ILE A 187 4.18 -11.61 -10.52
C ILE A 187 3.48 -12.21 -11.74
N SER A 188 2.55 -11.44 -12.31
CA SER A 188 1.89 -11.77 -13.56
C SER A 188 2.32 -10.77 -14.62
N LEU A 189 2.98 -11.26 -15.66
CA LEU A 189 3.36 -10.50 -16.84
C LEU A 189 2.40 -10.84 -17.97
N LEU A 190 1.74 -9.83 -18.51
CA LEU A 190 0.94 -9.96 -19.73
C LEU A 190 1.53 -9.07 -20.81
N ASN A 191 1.77 -9.68 -21.96
CA ASN A 191 2.17 -8.99 -23.17
C ASN A 191 0.95 -8.91 -24.08
N GLY A 192 0.51 -7.70 -24.40
CA GLY A 192 -0.64 -7.49 -25.26
C GLY A 192 -0.52 -6.19 -26.04
N ALA A 193 -1.06 -6.15 -27.25
CA ALA A 193 -1.29 -4.89 -27.94
C ALA A 193 -2.54 -4.25 -27.30
N ILE A 194 -2.34 -3.14 -26.61
CA ILE A 194 -3.44 -2.36 -26.03
C ILE A 194 -3.46 -1.03 -26.76
N ASP A 195 -4.64 -0.64 -27.25
CA ASP A 195 -4.81 0.67 -27.85
C ASP A 195 -4.96 1.70 -26.72
N LEU A 196 -3.83 2.25 -26.30
CA LEU A 196 -3.74 3.23 -25.22
C LEU A 196 -3.29 4.60 -25.73
N LEU A 197 -3.17 4.80 -27.05
CA LEU A 197 -2.76 6.09 -27.61
C LEU A 197 -3.76 7.21 -27.29
N SER A 198 -5.03 6.87 -27.03
CA SER A 198 -6.03 7.80 -26.52
C SER A 198 -5.75 8.34 -25.11
N LEU A 199 -4.79 7.75 -24.37
CA LEU A 199 -4.33 8.23 -23.05
C LEU A 199 -3.21 9.27 -23.13
N VAL A 200 -2.63 9.49 -24.31
CA VAL A 200 -1.44 10.32 -24.51
C VAL A 200 -1.81 11.74 -24.95
N ASP A 201 -2.99 11.91 -25.53
CA ASP A 201 -3.56 13.21 -25.89
C ASP A 201 -3.90 14.06 -24.65
N PRO A 202 -3.94 15.41 -24.77
CA PRO A 202 -4.35 16.26 -23.67
C PRO A 202 -5.79 15.96 -23.25
N ILE A 203 -5.92 15.32 -22.07
CA ILE A 203 -7.21 14.96 -21.49
C ILE A 203 -7.91 16.22 -21.00
N ALA A 204 -9.12 16.47 -21.52
CA ALA A 204 -9.99 17.53 -21.05
C ALA A 204 -10.48 17.22 -19.63
N ASN A 205 -10.69 18.25 -18.81
CA ASN A 205 -11.09 18.07 -17.41
C ASN A 205 -12.43 17.34 -17.25
N GLU A 206 -13.32 17.43 -18.25
CA GLU A 206 -14.61 16.75 -18.27
C GLU A 206 -14.50 15.23 -18.46
N ASP A 207 -13.45 14.75 -19.11
CA ASP A 207 -13.26 13.33 -19.41
C ASP A 207 -12.45 12.59 -18.32
N LEU A 208 -11.86 13.31 -17.36
CA LEU A 208 -10.97 12.74 -16.33
C LEU A 208 -11.58 11.57 -15.55
N HIS A 209 -12.90 11.57 -15.38
CA HIS A 209 -13.61 10.48 -14.72
C HIS A 209 -13.67 9.21 -15.57
N ASP A 210 -14.01 9.35 -16.86
CA ASP A 210 -14.10 8.23 -17.81
C ASP A 210 -12.74 7.59 -18.03
N TYR A 211 -11.69 8.42 -18.10
CA TYR A 211 -10.30 7.97 -18.13
C TYR A 211 -9.92 7.18 -16.87
N TYR A 212 -10.29 7.67 -15.68
CA TYR A 212 -10.06 6.95 -14.43
C TYR A 212 -10.75 5.58 -14.42
N GLU A 213 -12.02 5.49 -14.82
CA GLU A 213 -12.76 4.23 -14.87
C GLU A 213 -12.15 3.26 -15.87
N PHE A 214 -11.88 3.72 -17.10
CA PHE A 214 -11.29 2.90 -18.15
C PHE A 214 -9.93 2.33 -17.75
N ILE A 215 -9.01 3.17 -17.29
CA ILE A 215 -7.67 2.74 -16.90
C ILE A 215 -7.73 1.79 -15.68
N THR A 216 -8.61 2.08 -14.72
CA THR A 216 -8.81 1.21 -13.56
C THR A 216 -9.28 -0.18 -13.99
N LEU A 217 -10.22 -0.26 -14.95
CA LEU A 217 -10.66 -1.52 -15.52
C LEU A 217 -9.50 -2.29 -16.16
N VAL A 218 -8.68 -1.64 -16.99
CA VAL A 218 -7.48 -2.28 -17.60
C VAL A 218 -6.58 -2.92 -16.52
N HIS A 219 -6.32 -2.21 -15.42
CA HIS A 219 -5.54 -2.73 -14.28
C HIS A 219 -6.25 -3.80 -13.43
N LEU A 220 -7.59 -3.87 -13.42
CA LEU A 220 -8.32 -4.93 -12.73
C LEU A 220 -8.37 -6.20 -13.56
N GLN A 221 -8.61 -6.04 -14.85
CA GLN A 221 -8.99 -7.10 -15.75
C GLN A 221 -7.79 -7.86 -16.32
N SER A 222 -6.61 -7.25 -16.48
CA SER A 222 -5.51 -7.84 -17.26
C SER A 222 -5.13 -9.30 -16.95
N ILE A 223 -5.27 -9.81 -15.71
CA ILE A 223 -4.97 -11.22 -15.35
C ILE A 223 -5.81 -12.25 -16.12
N GLN A 224 -7.00 -11.88 -16.59
CA GLN A 224 -7.95 -12.82 -17.21
C GLN A 224 -7.83 -12.90 -18.75
N PHE A 225 -6.91 -12.17 -19.39
CA PHE A 225 -6.97 -11.96 -20.85
C PHE A 225 -5.73 -12.46 -21.57
N THR A 226 -5.90 -13.51 -22.37
CA THR A 226 -4.82 -14.12 -23.15
C THR A 226 -4.72 -13.62 -24.59
N GLU A 227 -5.73 -12.95 -25.17
CA GLU A 227 -5.73 -12.69 -26.63
C GLU A 227 -6.19 -11.29 -27.10
N ASN A 228 -7.01 -10.52 -26.36
CA ASN A 228 -7.28 -9.11 -26.68
C ASN A 228 -8.03 -8.38 -25.54
N LEU A 229 -7.44 -7.35 -24.94
CA LEU A 229 -8.09 -6.55 -23.89
C LEU A 229 -9.32 -5.79 -24.42
N ASN A 230 -9.27 -5.33 -25.67
CA ASN A 230 -10.34 -4.56 -26.31
C ASN A 230 -11.64 -5.37 -26.50
N SER A 231 -11.57 -6.69 -26.65
CA SER A 231 -12.78 -7.54 -26.81
C SER A 231 -13.47 -7.90 -25.49
N ALA A 232 -12.79 -7.71 -24.36
CA ALA A 232 -13.31 -8.05 -23.04
C ALA A 232 -13.81 -6.85 -22.25
N ILE A 233 -13.23 -5.67 -22.53
CA ILE A 233 -13.79 -4.38 -22.16
C ILE A 233 -14.97 -4.03 -23.11
N SER A 234 -15.56 -4.99 -23.84
CA SER A 234 -16.49 -4.76 -24.97
C SER A 234 -17.76 -3.97 -24.68
N SER A 235 -18.10 -3.71 -23.41
CA SER A 235 -19.18 -2.79 -23.02
C SER A 235 -18.69 -1.36 -22.72
N TYR A 236 -17.39 -1.13 -22.67
CA TYR A 236 -16.73 0.12 -22.35
C TYR A 236 -15.87 0.53 -23.55
N GLU A 237 -16.35 1.49 -24.33
CA GLU A 237 -15.55 2.05 -25.42
C GLU A 237 -14.41 2.88 -24.80
N ALA A 238 -13.20 2.75 -25.33
CA ALA A 238 -12.12 3.66 -24.97
C ALA A 238 -12.58 5.11 -25.27
N PRO A 239 -12.23 6.10 -24.44
CA PRO A 239 -12.58 7.50 -24.69
C PRO A 239 -12.18 7.88 -26.13
N ALA A 240 -13.13 8.43 -26.89
CA ALA A 240 -12.94 8.69 -28.31
C ALA A 240 -11.95 9.85 -28.49
N THR A 241 -10.73 9.57 -28.94
CA THR A 241 -9.81 10.62 -29.41
C THR A 241 -9.53 10.50 -30.90
N GLY A 242 -9.53 11.65 -31.57
CA GLY A 242 -9.46 11.75 -33.02
C GLY A 242 -8.03 11.74 -33.54
N SER A 243 -7.37 10.59 -33.62
CA SER A 243 -6.26 10.39 -34.57
C SER A 243 -5.97 8.90 -34.79
N GLY A 244 -5.48 8.53 -35.98
CA GLY A 244 -5.39 7.15 -36.44
C GLY A 244 -4.57 6.23 -35.51
N ALA A 245 -5.20 5.15 -35.05
CA ALA A 245 -4.63 4.20 -34.11
C ALA A 245 -3.35 3.53 -34.64
N MET A 246 -2.24 3.69 -33.92
CA MET A 246 -1.09 2.79 -33.98
C MET A 246 -1.05 1.96 -32.70
N THR A 247 -1.56 0.73 -32.75
CA THR A 247 -1.43 -0.21 -31.64
C THR A 247 0.04 -0.49 -31.35
N ARG A 248 0.53 -0.09 -30.18
CA ARG A 248 1.87 -0.45 -29.69
C ARG A 248 1.76 -1.62 -28.71
N PRO A 249 2.73 -2.56 -28.70
CA PRO A 249 2.78 -3.57 -27.67
C PRO A 249 3.00 -2.89 -26.32
N HIS A 250 2.20 -3.29 -25.33
CA HIS A 250 2.34 -2.84 -23.95
C HIS A 250 2.55 -4.06 -23.05
N HIS A 251 3.31 -3.83 -21.99
CA HIS A 251 3.57 -4.78 -20.94
C HIS A 251 2.74 -4.37 -19.72
N ILE A 252 1.90 -5.30 -19.27
CA ILE A 252 1.22 -5.17 -17.98
C ILE A 252 1.93 -6.06 -16.98
N LEU A 253 2.50 -5.42 -15.98
CA LEU A 253 3.00 -6.05 -14.79
C LEU A 253 1.93 -5.96 -13.70
N GLN A 254 1.59 -7.08 -13.07
CA GLN A 254 0.84 -7.08 -11.82
C GLN A 254 1.65 -7.80 -10.75
N SER A 255 1.73 -7.19 -9.58
CA SER A 255 2.37 -7.82 -8.44
C SER A 255 1.64 -7.52 -7.14
N ARG A 256 1.76 -8.43 -6.17
CA ARG A 256 1.08 -8.35 -4.87
C ARG A 256 2.08 -8.49 -3.73
N ASN A 257 1.70 -7.97 -2.57
CA ASN A 257 2.49 -8.06 -1.33
C ASN A 257 3.90 -7.46 -1.47
N LEU A 258 3.98 -6.21 -1.91
CA LEU A 258 5.23 -5.51 -2.17
C LEU A 258 5.56 -4.49 -1.07
N SER A 259 6.84 -4.12 -1.01
CA SER A 259 7.24 -2.87 -0.37
C SER A 259 6.75 -1.67 -1.16
N SER A 260 6.25 -0.64 -0.48
CA SER A 260 5.95 0.64 -1.14
C SER A 260 7.21 1.31 -1.71
N SER A 261 8.40 0.98 -1.20
CA SER A 261 9.68 1.46 -1.75
C SER A 261 9.94 1.01 -3.19
N VAL A 262 9.29 -0.07 -3.66
CA VAL A 262 9.36 -0.51 -5.06
C VAL A 262 8.76 0.55 -5.99
N VAL A 263 7.83 1.36 -5.49
CA VAL A 263 7.18 2.42 -6.27
C VAL A 263 8.22 3.39 -6.82
N SER A 264 9.16 3.90 -6.02
CA SER A 264 10.14 4.89 -6.52
C SER A 264 10.97 4.35 -7.70
N ARG A 265 11.35 3.06 -7.68
CA ARG A 265 12.08 2.43 -8.78
C ARG A 265 11.24 2.19 -10.03
N VAL A 266 9.94 1.95 -9.87
CA VAL A 266 9.02 1.88 -11.02
C VAL A 266 8.94 3.26 -11.68
N PHE A 267 8.98 4.34 -10.89
CA PHE A 267 8.96 5.71 -11.39
C PHE A 267 10.20 6.10 -12.19
N ASP A 268 11.35 5.47 -11.91
CA ASP A 268 12.60 5.65 -12.65
C ASP A 268 12.62 4.93 -14.01
N GLN A 269 11.61 4.11 -14.30
CA GLN A 269 11.48 3.33 -15.52
C GLN A 269 10.45 3.94 -16.48
N SER A 270 10.30 3.39 -17.68
CA SER A 270 9.24 3.81 -18.61
C SER A 270 7.90 3.22 -18.20
N TRP A 271 6.95 4.06 -17.77
CA TRP A 271 5.58 3.67 -17.44
C TRP A 271 4.57 4.64 -18.05
N LEU A 272 3.42 4.10 -18.43
CA LEU A 272 2.26 4.85 -18.90
C LEU A 272 1.26 5.05 -17.76
N SER A 273 0.94 3.98 -17.04
CA SER A 273 -0.01 4.03 -15.93
C SER A 273 0.42 3.12 -14.79
N ILE A 274 0.21 3.59 -13.56
CA ILE A 274 0.50 2.86 -12.33
C ILE A 274 -0.75 2.86 -11.46
N SER A 275 -1.16 1.67 -11.04
CA SER A 275 -2.22 1.44 -10.08
C SER A 275 -1.63 0.86 -8.80
N LEU A 276 -1.75 1.61 -7.71
CA LEU A 276 -1.27 1.27 -6.37
C LEU A 276 -2.48 1.02 -5.47
N ASN A 277 -2.58 -0.19 -4.92
CA ASN A 277 -3.60 -0.51 -3.94
C ASN A 277 -2.97 -0.71 -2.56
N PHE A 278 -3.41 0.11 -1.62
CA PHE A 278 -3.09 0.05 -0.21
C PHE A 278 -4.36 -0.28 0.56
N GLU A 279 -4.19 -0.83 1.77
CA GLU A 279 -5.29 -1.17 2.68
C GLU A 279 -6.36 -0.08 2.83
N ASN A 280 -5.97 1.20 2.81
CA ASN A 280 -6.84 2.35 3.03
C ASN A 280 -6.92 3.33 1.85
N ALA A 281 -6.29 3.01 0.72
CA ALA A 281 -6.27 3.90 -0.42
C ALA A 281 -5.98 3.15 -1.72
N HIS A 282 -6.72 3.51 -2.76
CA HIS A 282 -6.34 3.22 -4.13
C HIS A 282 -5.80 4.49 -4.78
N ILE A 283 -4.65 4.38 -5.42
CA ILE A 283 -4.00 5.47 -6.14
C ILE A 283 -3.76 5.04 -7.57
N LEU A 284 -4.35 5.77 -8.51
CA LEU A 284 -4.10 5.62 -9.93
C LEU A 284 -3.28 6.80 -10.43
N ILE A 285 -2.27 6.53 -11.25
CA ILE A 285 -1.34 7.52 -11.77
C ILE A 285 -1.21 7.30 -13.25
N LEU A 286 -1.49 8.33 -14.04
CA LEU A 286 -1.37 8.33 -15.49
C LEU A 286 -0.28 9.33 -15.90
N ASN A 287 0.65 8.86 -16.71
CA ASN A 287 1.66 9.65 -17.38
C ASN A 287 1.16 10.01 -18.78
N THR A 288 0.92 11.28 -19.05
CA THR A 288 0.65 11.77 -20.41
C THR A 288 1.86 12.54 -20.93
N ASP A 289 1.87 12.88 -22.22
CA ASP A 289 2.96 13.67 -22.81
C ASP A 289 3.07 15.09 -22.20
N SER A 290 2.03 15.56 -21.51
CA SER A 290 1.94 16.95 -21.01
C SER A 290 1.87 17.07 -19.49
N LYS A 291 1.37 16.06 -18.77
CA LYS A 291 1.19 16.11 -17.31
C LYS A 291 1.15 14.73 -16.68
N ILE A 292 1.36 14.69 -15.37
CA ILE A 292 1.04 13.50 -14.57
C ILE A 292 -0.27 13.76 -13.83
N ILE A 293 -1.25 12.89 -14.09
CA ILE A 293 -2.56 12.93 -13.43
C ILE A 293 -2.58 11.82 -12.39
N SER A 294 -3.00 12.14 -11.17
CA SER A 294 -3.18 11.13 -10.14
C SER A 294 -4.53 11.25 -9.45
N TRP A 295 -5.17 10.11 -9.25
CA TRP A 295 -6.40 9.96 -8.49
C TRP A 295 -6.07 9.22 -7.21
N LYS A 296 -6.46 9.78 -6.07
CA LYS A 296 -6.41 9.09 -4.78
C LYS A 296 -7.83 8.88 -4.28
N VAL A 297 -8.26 7.63 -4.21
CA VAL A 297 -9.50 7.21 -3.58
C VAL A 297 -9.19 6.65 -2.21
N SER A 298 -9.62 7.34 -1.15
CA SER A 298 -9.46 6.85 0.21
C SER A 298 -10.57 5.85 0.54
N ILE A 299 -10.17 4.62 0.88
CA ILE A 299 -11.07 3.55 1.32
C ILE A 299 -11.20 3.72 2.84
N LYS A 300 -12.40 4.07 3.30
CA LYS A 300 -12.68 4.35 4.72
C LYS A 300 -13.18 3.13 5.46
#